data_AF-A0A737GXR8-F1
#
_entry.id   AF-A0A737GXR8-F1
#
_cell.length_a   1.000
_cell.length_b   1.000
_cell.length_c   1.000
_cell.angle_alpha   90.00
_cell.angle_beta   90.00
_cell.angle_gamma   90.00
#
_symmetry.space_group_name_H-M   'P 1'
#
loop_
_entity.id
_entity.type
_entity.pdbx_description
1 polymer ?
#
loop_
_entity_poly.entity_id
_entity_poly.type
_entity_poly.pdbx_seq_one_letter_code
_entity_poly.pdbx_strand_id
1 'polypeptide(L)'
;MPRPACHGTGAGGRRLAAMNLLATENTIHPDWPVRVKVVPDNLATAASLTENGQHLEMHPAEQIAGFRAMAAEGKTPAQTGDLLGYSPRHVQRMLKLAGLAPVILEALAADKITTEHCQALALEDNPDRQVQVYEAACREGWNNKPEVRVIRNLITDSQVSTLNNSKYTFVGEKAFSGDEIRADLFSDEQGG
;
A
#
# COMPACT_ATOMS: atom_id res chain seq x y z
N MET A 1 -6.72 -19.74 40.69
CA MET A 1 -5.57 -19.22 39.90
C MET A 1 -6.13 -18.46 38.71
N PRO A 2 -5.67 -17.23 38.41
CA PRO A 2 -6.08 -16.53 37.20
C PRO A 2 -5.59 -17.33 35.98
N ARG A 3 -6.41 -17.43 34.93
CA ARG A 3 -6.00 -18.06 33.66
C ARG A 3 -4.78 -17.31 33.11
N PRO A 4 -3.76 -17.99 32.57
CA PRO A 4 -2.69 -17.30 31.87
C PRO A 4 -3.29 -16.50 30.72
N ALA A 5 -2.95 -15.21 30.63
CA ALA A 5 -3.37 -14.39 29.52
C ALA A 5 -2.85 -15.00 28.22
N CYS A 6 -3.75 -15.32 27.28
CA CYS A 6 -3.38 -15.77 25.95
C CYS A 6 -2.84 -14.55 25.19
N HIS A 7 -1.57 -14.57 24.81
CA HIS A 7 -0.95 -13.49 24.04
C HIS A 7 -0.91 -13.88 22.56
N GLY A 8 -1.28 -12.96 21.67
CA GLY A 8 -1.06 -13.08 20.23
C GLY A 8 0.38 -12.77 19.85
N THR A 9 0.85 -13.26 18.71
CA THR A 9 2.18 -12.92 18.16
C THR A 9 2.03 -11.81 17.14
N GLY A 10 2.47 -10.59 17.48
CA GLY A 10 2.49 -9.45 16.55
C GLY A 10 3.71 -9.40 15.64
N ALA A 11 4.80 -10.09 16.00
CA ALA A 11 6.12 -10.01 15.35
C ALA A 11 6.85 -11.36 15.50
N GLY A 12 7.62 -11.77 14.48
CA GLY A 12 8.37 -13.04 14.53
C GLY A 12 7.60 -14.33 14.22
N GLY A 13 6.54 -14.27 13.39
CA GLY A 13 5.73 -15.45 13.02
C GLY A 13 6.53 -16.63 12.46
N ARG A 14 7.58 -16.39 11.66
CA ARG A 14 8.50 -17.45 11.17
C ARG A 14 9.21 -18.18 12.31
N ARG A 15 9.61 -17.45 13.36
CA ARG A 15 10.25 -18.03 14.54
C ARG A 15 9.24 -18.83 15.36
N LEU A 16 8.01 -18.34 15.51
CA LEU A 16 6.93 -19.10 16.15
C LEU A 16 6.66 -20.42 15.42
N ALA A 17 6.54 -20.39 14.09
CA ALA A 17 6.32 -21.58 13.27
C ALA A 17 7.47 -22.59 13.42
N ALA A 18 8.73 -22.13 13.41
CA ALA A 18 9.89 -22.98 13.63
C ALA A 18 9.90 -23.59 15.05
N MET A 19 9.55 -22.82 16.09
CA MET A 19 9.47 -23.33 17.46
C MET A 19 8.36 -24.36 17.61
N ASN A 20 7.20 -24.15 16.98
CA ASN A 20 6.12 -25.13 16.94
C ASN A 20 6.56 -26.42 16.24
N LEU A 21 7.31 -26.32 15.14
CA LEU A 21 7.87 -27.48 14.45
C LEU A 21 8.84 -28.26 15.36
N LEU A 22 9.77 -27.57 16.01
CA LEU A 22 10.71 -28.20 16.95
C LEU A 22 10.02 -28.87 18.13
N ALA A 23 8.90 -28.30 18.62
CA ALA A 23 8.09 -28.91 19.66
C ALA A 23 7.37 -30.17 19.15
N THR A 24 6.84 -30.16 17.92
CA THR A 24 6.21 -31.35 17.31
C THR A 24 7.22 -32.47 17.02
N GLU A 25 8.45 -32.13 16.68
CA GLU A 25 9.56 -33.07 16.50
C GLU A 25 10.16 -33.56 17.83
N ASN A 26 9.63 -33.07 18.97
CA ASN A 26 10.08 -33.40 20.32
C ASN A 26 11.54 -32.99 20.59
N THR A 27 12.09 -32.07 19.79
CA THR A 27 13.43 -31.51 19.95
C THR A 27 13.49 -30.52 21.11
N ILE A 28 12.39 -29.79 21.34
CA ILE A 28 12.20 -28.92 22.51
C ILE A 28 10.91 -29.31 23.25
N HIS A 29 10.90 -29.09 24.56
CA HIS A 29 9.69 -29.30 25.36
C HIS A 29 8.62 -28.23 25.02
N PRO A 30 7.31 -28.55 25.03
CA PRO A 30 6.24 -27.57 24.79
C PRO A 30 6.32 -26.33 25.72
N ASP A 31 6.82 -26.52 26.95
CA ASP A 31 7.02 -25.45 27.94
C ASP A 31 8.39 -24.75 27.83
N TRP A 32 9.07 -24.86 26.68
CA TRP A 32 10.37 -24.23 26.49
C TRP A 32 10.27 -22.71 26.67
N PRO A 33 11.10 -22.09 27.56
CA PRO A 33 11.00 -20.66 27.83
C PRO A 33 11.45 -19.84 26.62
N VAL A 34 10.55 -18.99 26.11
CA VAL A 34 10.84 -18.06 25.02
C VAL A 34 10.82 -16.63 25.55
N ARG A 35 11.88 -15.86 25.26
CA ARG A 35 11.88 -14.42 25.56
C ARG A 35 10.91 -13.71 24.62
N VAL A 36 9.92 -13.06 25.20
CA VAL A 36 8.92 -12.26 24.48
C VAL A 36 8.95 -10.81 24.96
N LYS A 37 8.60 -9.88 24.08
CA LYS A 37 8.31 -8.50 24.44
C LYS A 37 6.81 -8.30 24.31
N VAL A 38 6.12 -8.10 25.43
CA VAL A 38 4.68 -7.82 25.43
C VAL A 38 4.48 -6.38 24.97
N VAL A 39 3.72 -6.20 23.90
CA VAL A 39 3.31 -4.89 23.39
C VAL A 39 1.79 -4.78 23.52
N PRO A 40 1.26 -3.58 23.80
CA PRO A 40 -0.18 -3.32 23.70
C PRO A 40 -0.72 -3.67 22.31
N ASP A 41 -1.96 -4.17 22.22
CA ASP A 41 -2.58 -4.58 20.95
C ASP A 41 -2.60 -3.45 19.90
N ASN A 42 -2.85 -2.21 20.34
CA ASN A 42 -2.86 -1.03 19.48
C ASN A 42 -1.47 -0.62 18.93
N LEU A 43 -0.40 -1.24 19.45
CA LEU A 43 0.97 -1.10 18.98
C LEU A 43 1.48 -2.36 18.28
N ALA A 44 0.72 -3.46 18.28
CA ALA A 44 1.13 -4.72 17.67
C ALA A 44 1.32 -4.57 16.15
N THR A 45 0.37 -3.92 15.46
CA THR A 45 0.45 -3.63 14.02
C THR A 45 1.68 -2.78 13.70
N ALA A 46 1.93 -1.74 14.49
CA ALA A 46 3.07 -0.86 14.29
C ALA A 46 4.41 -1.56 14.54
N ALA A 47 4.51 -2.34 15.61
CA ALA A 47 5.70 -3.13 15.90
C ALA A 47 6.00 -4.15 14.78
N SER A 48 4.97 -4.80 14.23
CA SER A 48 5.11 -5.70 13.07
C SER A 48 5.63 -4.96 11.84
N LEU A 49 5.06 -3.79 11.53
CA LEU A 49 5.43 -3.01 10.35
C LEU A 49 6.83 -2.41 10.49
N THR A 50 7.22 -1.98 11.67
CA THR A 50 8.58 -1.48 11.91
C THR A 50 9.61 -2.61 11.83
N GLU A 51 9.33 -3.79 12.41
CA GLU A 51 10.21 -4.96 12.29
C GLU A 51 10.38 -5.37 10.82
N ASN A 52 9.28 -5.55 10.09
CA ASN A 52 9.35 -6.05 8.72
C ASN A 52 9.76 -4.96 7.71
N GLY A 53 9.40 -3.70 7.94
CA GLY A 53 9.58 -2.59 6.99
C GLY A 53 10.98 -1.98 7.01
N GLN A 54 11.76 -2.19 8.08
CA GLN A 54 13.19 -1.84 8.13
C GLN A 54 14.08 -2.91 7.48
N HIS A 55 13.55 -4.11 7.23
CA HIS A 55 14.23 -5.14 6.46
C HIS A 55 13.80 -5.05 4.98
N LEU A 56 14.75 -5.26 4.05
CA LEU A 56 14.58 -5.13 2.59
C LEU A 56 13.55 -6.08 1.94
N GLU A 57 12.71 -6.80 2.71
CA GLU A 57 11.87 -7.91 2.25
C GLU A 57 10.34 -7.71 2.43
N MET A 58 9.86 -6.53 2.87
CA MET A 58 8.40 -6.33 2.95
C MET A 58 7.79 -6.20 1.56
N HIS A 59 6.83 -7.07 1.24
CA HIS A 59 6.12 -7.00 -0.03
C HIS A 59 5.25 -5.72 -0.08
N PRO A 60 5.20 -4.97 -1.21
CA PRO A 60 4.44 -3.71 -1.30
C PRO A 60 2.97 -3.84 -0.90
N ALA A 61 2.31 -4.94 -1.25
CA ALA A 61 0.92 -5.19 -0.85
C ALA A 61 0.75 -5.31 0.67
N GLU A 62 1.71 -5.93 1.36
CA GLU A 62 1.70 -6.04 2.83
C GLU A 62 1.88 -4.66 3.47
N GLN A 63 2.79 -3.85 2.92
CA GLN A 63 3.02 -2.48 3.38
C GLN A 63 1.75 -1.62 3.23
N ILE A 64 1.10 -1.66 2.07
CA ILE A 64 -0.14 -0.95 1.77
C ILE A 64 -1.26 -1.38 2.73
N ALA A 65 -1.41 -2.69 2.96
CA ALA A 65 -2.40 -3.23 3.90
C ALA A 65 -2.14 -2.76 5.34
N GLY A 66 -0.86 -2.71 5.74
CA GLY A 66 -0.45 -2.17 7.04
C GLY A 66 -0.83 -0.70 7.22
N PHE A 67 -0.54 0.15 6.24
CA PHE A 67 -0.94 1.56 6.28
C PHE A 67 -2.47 1.72 6.33
N ARG A 68 -3.21 0.89 5.59
CA ARG A 68 -4.68 0.87 5.64
C ARG A 68 -5.22 0.52 7.03
N ALA A 69 -4.64 -0.46 7.70
CA ALA A 69 -5.02 -0.85 9.05
C ALA A 69 -4.78 0.31 10.05
N MET A 70 -3.63 0.97 9.94
CA MET A 70 -3.31 2.14 10.78
C MET A 70 -4.29 3.31 10.59
N ALA A 71 -4.71 3.56 9.34
CA ALA A 71 -5.74 4.56 9.05
C ALA A 71 -7.13 4.15 9.57
N ALA A 72 -7.48 2.86 9.50
CA ALA A 72 -8.73 2.34 10.07
C ALA A 72 -8.79 2.47 11.60
N GLU A 73 -7.63 2.45 12.27
CA GLU A 73 -7.48 2.76 13.70
C GLU A 73 -7.54 4.27 14.01
N GLY A 74 -7.77 5.12 13.00
CA GLY A 74 -7.93 6.58 13.15
C GLY A 74 -6.63 7.37 13.19
N LYS A 75 -5.48 6.76 12.89
CA LYS A 75 -4.18 7.46 12.89
C LYS A 75 -4.04 8.32 11.64
N THR A 76 -3.56 9.54 11.80
CA THR A 76 -3.27 10.44 10.67
C THR A 76 -2.01 9.99 9.92
N PRO A 77 -1.80 10.43 8.67
CA PRO A 77 -0.56 10.13 7.94
C PRO A 77 0.70 10.61 8.66
N ALA A 78 0.63 11.75 9.34
CA ALA A 78 1.74 12.27 10.14
C ALA A 78 2.04 11.35 11.34
N GLN A 79 1.02 11.01 12.13
CA GLN A 79 1.17 10.10 13.28
C GLN A 79 1.68 8.72 12.88
N THR A 80 1.19 8.20 11.75
CA THR A 80 1.63 6.90 11.21
C THR A 80 3.08 6.97 10.72
N GLY A 81 3.46 8.07 10.07
CA GLY A 81 4.83 8.33 9.64
C GLY A 81 5.80 8.40 10.82
N ASP A 82 5.45 9.16 11.86
CA ASP A 82 6.24 9.29 13.09
C ASP A 82 6.43 7.95 13.80
N LEU A 83 5.39 7.10 13.82
CA LEU A 83 5.44 5.80 14.49
C LEU A 83 6.27 4.77 13.71
N LEU A 84 6.20 4.79 12.37
CA LEU A 84 6.81 3.78 11.51
C LEU A 84 8.15 4.21 10.91
N GLY A 85 8.52 5.50 11.04
CA GLY A 85 9.76 6.05 10.46
C GLY A 85 9.65 6.43 8.98
N TYR A 86 8.44 6.74 8.48
CA TYR A 86 8.21 7.16 7.10
C TYR A 86 7.81 8.63 7.01
N SER A 87 8.08 9.28 5.87
CA SER A 87 7.60 10.64 5.64
C SER A 87 6.06 10.67 5.50
N PRO A 88 5.38 11.74 5.95
CA PRO A 88 3.92 11.87 5.78
C PRO A 88 3.47 11.72 4.32
N ARG A 89 4.27 12.23 3.37
CA ARG A 89 4.01 12.09 1.93
C ARG A 89 4.08 10.64 1.46
N HIS A 90 5.03 9.85 1.97
CA HIS A 90 5.10 8.42 1.68
C HIS A 90 3.85 7.69 2.21
N VAL A 91 3.42 8.00 3.44
CA VAL A 91 2.20 7.42 4.02
C VAL A 91 0.96 7.78 3.19
N GLN A 92 0.81 9.04 2.77
CA GLN A 92 -0.29 9.48 1.91
C GLN A 92 -0.32 8.72 0.58
N ARG A 93 0.85 8.52 -0.06
CA ARG A 93 0.97 7.72 -1.28
C ARG A 93 0.53 6.28 -1.06
N MET A 94 0.94 5.65 0.03
CA MET A 94 0.53 4.28 0.34
C MET A 94 -0.98 4.17 0.65
N LEU A 95 -1.54 5.15 1.34
CA LEU A 95 -2.99 5.23 1.58
C LEU A 95 -3.79 5.45 0.29
N LYS A 96 -3.26 6.22 -0.66
CA LYS A 96 -3.86 6.36 -1.99
C LYS A 96 -3.90 5.01 -2.73
N LEU A 97 -2.81 4.25 -2.68
CA LEU A 97 -2.78 2.89 -3.25
C LEU A 97 -3.73 1.94 -2.51
N ALA A 98 -3.87 2.07 -1.19
CA ALA A 98 -4.78 1.25 -0.39
C ALA A 98 -6.26 1.40 -0.77
N GLY A 99 -6.61 2.49 -1.46
CA GLY A 99 -7.95 2.77 -1.99
C GLY A 99 -8.23 2.17 -3.37
N LEU A 100 -7.28 1.48 -4.00
CA LEU A 100 -7.49 0.80 -5.28
C LEU A 100 -8.54 -0.31 -5.19
N ALA A 101 -9.18 -0.62 -6.31
CA ALA A 101 -10.12 -1.72 -6.41
C ALA A 101 -9.50 -3.05 -5.90
N PRO A 102 -10.26 -3.89 -5.18
CA PRO A 102 -9.74 -5.11 -4.57
C PRO A 102 -8.98 -6.03 -5.53
N VAL A 103 -9.49 -6.19 -6.76
CA VAL A 103 -8.85 -7.01 -7.81
C VAL A 103 -7.44 -6.53 -8.20
N ILE A 104 -7.19 -5.22 -8.11
CA ILE A 104 -5.87 -4.63 -8.40
C ILE A 104 -4.91 -4.91 -7.24
N LEU A 105 -5.38 -4.77 -6.00
CA LEU A 105 -4.59 -5.09 -4.81
C LEU A 105 -4.25 -6.58 -4.74
N GLU A 106 -5.18 -7.46 -5.13
CA GLU A 106 -4.96 -8.90 -5.27
C GLU A 106 -3.95 -9.22 -6.38
N ALA A 107 -4.01 -8.51 -7.50
CA ALA A 107 -3.03 -8.67 -8.59
C ALA A 107 -1.62 -8.24 -8.15
N LEU A 108 -1.50 -7.17 -7.36
CA LEU A 108 -0.23 -6.75 -6.76
C LEU A 108 0.28 -7.79 -5.77
N ALA A 109 -0.57 -8.30 -4.87
CA ALA A 109 -0.21 -9.34 -3.90
C ALA A 109 0.23 -10.66 -4.55
N ALA A 110 -0.20 -10.92 -5.79
CA ALA A 110 0.18 -12.09 -6.58
C ALA A 110 1.36 -11.84 -7.54
N ASP A 111 2.08 -10.73 -7.41
CA ASP A 111 3.20 -10.32 -8.29
C ASP A 111 2.83 -10.26 -9.79
N LYS A 112 1.54 -10.12 -10.12
CA LYS A 112 1.08 -10.00 -11.52
C LYS A 112 1.30 -8.59 -12.07
N ILE A 113 1.32 -7.61 -11.18
CA ILE A 113 1.60 -6.21 -11.48
C ILE A 113 2.56 -5.65 -10.44
N THR A 114 3.20 -4.53 -10.78
CA THR A 114 4.12 -3.82 -9.88
C THR A 114 3.44 -2.62 -9.23
N THR A 115 4.10 -2.03 -8.23
CA THR A 115 3.66 -0.77 -7.60
C THR A 115 3.46 0.35 -8.63
N GLU A 116 4.28 0.43 -9.68
CA GLU A 116 4.12 1.45 -10.74
C GLU A 116 2.80 1.34 -11.50
N HIS A 117 2.30 0.11 -11.73
CA HIS A 117 0.99 -0.10 -12.33
C HIS A 117 -0.12 0.40 -11.40
N CYS A 118 0.03 0.14 -10.10
CA CYS A 118 -0.90 0.60 -9.08
C CYS A 118 -0.92 2.14 -9.00
N GLN A 119 0.24 2.79 -9.11
CA GLN A 119 0.35 4.25 -9.15
C GLN A 119 -0.37 4.83 -10.37
N ALA A 120 -0.19 4.23 -11.55
CA ALA A 120 -0.90 4.65 -12.75
C ALA A 120 -2.43 4.45 -12.63
N LEU A 121 -2.88 3.32 -12.08
CA LEU A 121 -4.31 3.07 -11.84
C LEU A 121 -4.91 3.99 -10.76
N ALA A 122 -4.11 4.45 -9.81
CA ALA A 122 -4.52 5.39 -8.77
C ALA A 122 -4.77 6.82 -9.30
N LEU A 123 -4.43 7.09 -10.56
CA LEU A 123 -4.89 8.27 -11.28
C LEU A 123 -6.39 8.23 -11.58
N GLU A 124 -7.08 7.10 -11.40
CA GLU A 124 -8.52 7.01 -11.49
C GLU A 124 -9.12 6.88 -10.08
N ASP A 125 -10.20 7.59 -9.78
CA ASP A 125 -10.83 7.58 -8.44
C ASP A 125 -12.03 6.64 -8.38
N ASN A 126 -12.67 6.34 -9.51
CA ASN A 126 -13.78 5.39 -9.59
C ASN A 126 -13.26 3.94 -9.65
N PRO A 127 -13.54 3.09 -8.65
CA PRO A 127 -13.09 1.70 -8.63
C PRO A 127 -13.55 0.89 -9.85
N ASP A 128 -14.76 1.10 -10.36
CA ASP A 128 -15.26 0.39 -11.53
C ASP A 128 -14.47 0.77 -12.80
N ARG A 129 -14.15 2.06 -12.95
CA ARG A 129 -13.32 2.53 -14.07
C ARG A 129 -11.88 2.04 -13.94
N GLN A 130 -11.33 1.95 -12.72
CA GLN A 130 -10.01 1.35 -12.49
C GLN A 130 -9.96 -0.10 -13.02
N VAL A 131 -10.97 -0.91 -12.71
CA VAL A 131 -11.06 -2.30 -13.19
C VAL A 131 -11.17 -2.36 -14.71
N GLN A 132 -12.04 -1.53 -15.31
CA GLN A 132 -12.19 -1.47 -16.78
C GLN A 132 -10.87 -1.13 -17.49
N VAL A 133 -10.14 -0.13 -16.97
CA VAL A 133 -8.84 0.28 -17.53
C VAL A 133 -7.80 -0.83 -17.34
N TYR A 134 -7.76 -1.45 -16.17
CA TYR A 134 -6.86 -2.57 -15.89
C TYR A 134 -7.08 -3.73 -16.87
N GLU A 135 -8.34 -4.15 -17.06
CA GLU A 135 -8.70 -5.22 -17.99
C GLU A 135 -8.43 -4.86 -19.46
N ALA A 136 -8.68 -3.60 -19.85
CA ALA A 136 -8.34 -3.12 -21.19
C ALA A 136 -6.82 -3.15 -21.43
N ALA A 137 -6.03 -2.66 -20.47
CA ALA A 137 -4.57 -2.69 -20.56
C ALA A 137 -4.02 -4.11 -20.59
N CYS A 138 -4.61 -5.05 -19.85
CA CYS A 138 -4.24 -6.48 -19.93
C CYS A 138 -4.51 -7.07 -21.31
N ARG A 139 -5.64 -6.71 -21.95
CA ARG A 139 -5.99 -7.20 -23.30
C ARG A 139 -5.07 -6.67 -24.40
N GLU A 140 -4.60 -5.43 -24.27
CA GLU A 140 -3.64 -4.84 -25.20
C GLU A 140 -2.21 -5.31 -24.97
N GLY A 141 -1.89 -5.70 -23.74
CA GLY A 141 -0.57 -6.15 -23.33
C GLY A 141 -0.21 -7.56 -23.79
N TRP A 142 1.08 -7.83 -23.92
CA TRP A 142 1.58 -9.16 -24.24
C TRP A 142 1.42 -10.11 -23.03
N ASN A 143 0.88 -11.31 -23.25
CA ASN A 143 0.67 -12.33 -22.21
C ASN A 143 -0.16 -11.83 -21.01
N ASN A 144 -1.19 -11.02 -21.27
CA ASN A 144 -2.04 -10.38 -20.25
C ASN A 144 -1.30 -9.47 -19.26
N LYS A 145 -0.07 -9.06 -19.58
CA LYS A 145 0.69 -8.12 -18.76
C LYS A 145 0.43 -6.69 -19.24
N PRO A 146 -0.22 -5.85 -18.42
CA PRO A 146 -0.50 -4.48 -18.83
C PRO A 146 0.78 -3.66 -18.91
N GLU A 147 0.86 -2.71 -19.84
CA GLU A 147 1.91 -1.69 -19.85
C GLU A 147 1.47 -0.46 -19.06
N VAL A 148 2.34 0.07 -18.19
CA VAL A 148 2.08 1.30 -17.42
C VAL A 148 1.69 2.48 -18.33
N ARG A 149 2.34 2.60 -19.50
CA ARG A 149 2.04 3.63 -20.49
C ARG A 149 0.62 3.52 -21.04
N VAL A 150 0.16 2.30 -21.33
CA VAL A 150 -1.20 2.05 -21.84
C VAL A 150 -2.24 2.41 -20.77
N ILE A 151 -2.01 2.01 -19.51
CA ILE A 151 -2.87 2.39 -18.38
C ILE A 151 -3.01 3.92 -18.29
N ARG A 152 -1.88 4.65 -18.30
CA ARG A 152 -1.89 6.11 -18.22
C ARG A 152 -2.70 6.71 -19.37
N ASN A 153 -2.43 6.26 -20.60
CA ASN A 153 -3.15 6.75 -21.77
C ASN A 153 -4.67 6.51 -21.67
N LEU A 154 -5.11 5.30 -21.28
CA LEU A 154 -6.53 4.98 -21.12
C LEU A 154 -7.24 5.86 -20.06
N ILE A 155 -6.50 6.33 -19.05
CA ILE A 155 -7.05 7.24 -18.02
C ILE A 155 -7.08 8.68 -18.53
N THR A 156 -6.01 9.13 -19.18
CA THR A 156 -5.78 10.54 -19.54
C THR A 156 -6.16 10.89 -20.98
N ASP A 157 -6.72 9.98 -21.78
CA ASP A 157 -7.00 10.21 -23.22
C ASP A 157 -7.91 11.42 -23.47
N SER A 158 -8.79 11.74 -22.52
CA SER A 158 -9.68 12.91 -22.55
C SER A 158 -9.13 14.13 -21.80
N GLN A 159 -7.92 14.04 -21.26
CA GLN A 159 -7.31 15.07 -20.42
C GLN A 159 -6.14 15.73 -21.15
N VAL A 160 -5.89 17.00 -20.80
CA VAL A 160 -4.75 17.76 -21.33
C VAL A 160 -3.85 18.11 -20.15
N SER A 161 -2.56 17.81 -20.27
CA SER A 161 -1.59 18.18 -19.25
C SER A 161 -1.58 19.69 -19.05
N THR A 162 -1.54 20.12 -17.78
CA THR A 162 -1.41 21.52 -17.38
C THR A 162 0.04 22.01 -17.51
N LEU A 163 1.01 21.08 -17.53
CA LEU A 163 2.42 21.37 -17.71
C LEU A 163 2.72 21.89 -19.11
N ASN A 164 3.47 22.99 -19.17
CA ASN A 164 3.86 23.66 -20.42
C ASN A 164 2.69 24.02 -21.34
N ASN A 165 1.47 24.10 -20.79
CA ASN A 165 0.28 24.45 -21.55
C ASN A 165 0.04 25.96 -21.48
N SER A 166 0.39 26.67 -22.55
CA SER A 166 0.26 28.12 -22.62
C SER A 166 -1.18 28.62 -22.41
N LYS A 167 -2.19 27.81 -22.76
CA LYS A 167 -3.60 28.14 -22.52
C LYS A 167 -3.94 28.06 -21.02
N TYR A 168 -3.43 27.04 -20.33
CA TYR A 168 -3.61 26.90 -18.89
C TYR A 168 -2.92 28.04 -18.13
N THR A 169 -1.67 28.37 -18.48
CA THR A 169 -0.94 29.50 -17.88
C THR A 169 -1.62 30.84 -18.12
N PHE A 170 -2.23 31.03 -19.31
CA PHE A 170 -2.92 32.28 -19.65
C PHE A 170 -4.22 32.48 -18.88
N VAL A 171 -5.02 31.42 -18.73
CA VAL A 171 -6.33 31.48 -18.06
C VAL A 171 -6.17 31.41 -16.53
N GLY A 172 -5.17 30.67 -16.05
CA GLY A 172 -4.84 30.51 -14.63
C GLY A 172 -5.75 29.50 -13.92
N GLU A 173 -5.23 28.93 -12.82
CA GLU A 173 -5.89 27.87 -12.05
C GLU A 173 -7.29 28.25 -11.53
N LYS A 174 -7.50 29.52 -11.16
CA LYS A 174 -8.78 30.03 -10.61
C LYS A 174 -9.96 29.96 -11.58
N ALA A 175 -9.71 29.74 -12.86
CA ALA A 175 -10.78 29.61 -13.86
C ALA A 175 -11.38 28.21 -13.94
N PHE A 176 -10.72 27.24 -13.30
CA PHE A 176 -11.17 25.85 -13.28
C PHE A 176 -11.70 25.52 -11.89
N SER A 177 -12.73 24.66 -11.83
CA SER A 177 -13.18 24.10 -10.57
C SER A 177 -12.26 22.95 -10.12
N GLY A 178 -12.27 22.62 -8.83
CA GLY A 178 -11.36 21.62 -8.25
C GLY A 178 -11.55 20.19 -8.79
N ASP A 179 -12.67 19.92 -9.45
CA ASP A 179 -13.00 18.68 -10.15
C ASP A 179 -12.54 18.66 -11.61
N GLU A 180 -12.21 19.82 -12.19
CA GLU A 180 -11.63 19.94 -13.54
C GLU A 180 -10.10 19.78 -13.54
N ILE A 181 -9.46 19.92 -12.38
CA ILE A 181 -8.01 19.76 -12.20
C ILE A 181 -7.74 18.52 -11.35
N ARG A 182 -7.05 17.54 -11.94
CA ARG A 182 -6.47 16.42 -11.21
C ARG A 182 -5.01 16.70 -10.91
N ALA A 183 -4.59 16.44 -9.67
CA ALA A 183 -3.19 16.45 -9.26
C ALA A 183 -2.68 15.02 -9.13
N ASP A 184 -1.61 14.67 -9.83
CA ASP A 184 -0.93 13.39 -9.65
C ASP A 184 -0.12 13.37 -8.34
N LEU A 185 -0.54 12.55 -7.36
CA LEU A 185 0.17 12.40 -6.08
C LEU A 185 1.52 11.65 -6.22
N PHE A 186 1.70 10.89 -7.30
CA PHE A 186 2.87 10.06 -7.56
C PHE A 186 3.90 10.71 -8.46
N SER A 187 3.61 11.89 -8.99
CA SER A 187 4.62 12.67 -9.69
C SER A 187 5.75 13.11 -8.77
N ASP A 188 6.95 13.17 -9.33
CA ASP A 188 8.02 13.97 -8.75
C ASP A 188 7.57 15.43 -8.75
N GLU A 189 8.00 16.23 -7.77
CA GLU A 189 7.51 17.57 -7.37
C GLU A 189 7.44 18.68 -8.47
N GLN A 190 7.48 18.30 -9.76
CA GLN A 190 7.27 19.13 -10.94
C GLN A 190 6.23 18.56 -11.93
N GLY A 191 5.51 17.48 -11.60
CA GLY A 191 4.56 16.79 -12.49
C GLY A 191 3.10 16.95 -12.11
N GLY A 192 2.41 18.02 -12.51
CA GLY A 192 0.95 18.16 -12.27
C GLY A 192 0.14 17.00 -12.82
#